data_AF-A0A7R9BIP9-F1
#
_entry.id   AF-A0A7R9BIP9-F1
#
_cell.length_a   1.000
_cell.length_b   1.000
_cell.length_c   1.000
_cell.angle_alpha   90.00
_cell.angle_beta   90.00
_cell.angle_gamma   90.00
#
_symmetry.space_group_name_H-M   'P 1'
#
loop_
_entity.id
_entity.type
_entity.pdbx_description
1 polymer ?
#
loop_
_entity_poly.entity_id
_entity_poly.type
_entity_poly.pdbx_seq_one_letter_code
_entity_poly.pdbx_strand_id
1 'polypeptide(L)'
;MTDFLSEWASEGHLDSFVTRTKRDTCSTCRRPCSTCWCSFLPTPCVDVGNHKVLILQHPGEGKKRLQTAPMLVHGTKAGTCEIVVGRRFTNAFVAGYMEKLKGHEFVLLYPCEDAKSIENIDPSSSTVVVMLDGTWSQARSIYSRSPALWNIPKVKIQSSSISEYVIRTQPADACLSTVEAGAAILSALAKNTVVYDALVQPLRALVRCQLSHGAVIHDTNEKKILELPINSPLPKRTRQKLKKCGLNVNNRRNEALQQL
;
A
#
# COMPACT_ATOMS: atom_id res chain seq x y z
N MET A 1 -23.22 83.73 -6.12
CA MET A 1 -21.82 83.42 -5.77
C MET A 1 -21.66 81.93 -6.04
N THR A 2 -21.05 81.60 -7.19
CA THR A 2 -20.36 80.32 -7.57
C THR A 2 -21.06 79.00 -7.20
N ASP A 3 -21.61 78.18 -8.11
CA ASP A 3 -20.99 77.49 -9.26
C ASP A 3 -19.86 76.51 -8.89
N PHE A 4 -19.78 75.41 -9.65
CA PHE A 4 -18.67 74.44 -9.81
C PHE A 4 -18.62 73.10 -9.03
N LEU A 5 -19.18 72.07 -9.68
CA LEU A 5 -18.54 70.83 -10.20
C LEU A 5 -17.29 70.22 -9.50
N SER A 6 -17.37 68.88 -9.39
CA SER A 6 -16.38 67.85 -9.77
C SER A 6 -15.36 67.31 -8.75
N GLU A 7 -15.26 65.97 -8.79
CA GLU A 7 -14.11 65.12 -8.44
C GLU A 7 -13.75 65.06 -6.94
N TRP A 8 -13.64 63.90 -6.30
CA TRP A 8 -12.62 62.89 -6.58
C TRP A 8 -13.10 61.48 -6.20
N ALA A 9 -12.87 60.56 -7.13
CA ALA A 9 -12.91 59.13 -6.94
C ALA A 9 -11.64 58.66 -6.22
N SER A 10 -11.80 57.85 -5.17
CA SER A 10 -10.84 56.89 -4.58
C SER A 10 -11.29 56.70 -3.14
N GLU A 11 -11.78 55.56 -2.68
CA GLU A 11 -10.97 54.36 -2.47
C GLU A 11 -11.84 53.12 -2.68
N GLY A 12 -11.76 52.55 -3.88
CA GLY A 12 -12.17 51.18 -4.11
C GLY A 12 -11.16 50.25 -3.43
N HIS A 13 -11.42 49.84 -2.19
CA HIS A 13 -10.87 48.59 -1.69
C HIS A 13 -11.88 47.48 -1.99
N LEU A 14 -11.97 47.12 -3.27
CA LEU A 14 -12.50 45.84 -3.70
C LEU A 14 -11.51 44.80 -3.21
N ASP A 15 -11.71 44.34 -1.98
CA ASP A 15 -11.04 43.19 -1.43
C ASP A 15 -11.39 42.02 -2.36
N SER A 16 -10.47 41.72 -3.27
CA SER A 16 -10.65 40.68 -4.27
C SER A 16 -10.77 39.38 -3.49
N PHE A 17 -11.99 38.87 -3.34
CA PHE A 17 -12.21 37.50 -2.93
C PHE A 17 -11.56 36.62 -4.00
N VAL A 18 -10.29 36.28 -3.79
CA VAL A 18 -9.59 35.27 -4.55
C VAL A 18 -10.33 33.98 -4.26
N THR A 19 -11.32 33.67 -5.08
CA THR A 19 -12.01 32.39 -5.06
C THR A 19 -10.94 31.36 -5.35
N ARG A 20 -10.46 30.67 -4.32
CA ARG A 20 -9.42 29.66 -4.42
C ARG A 20 -9.94 28.55 -5.31
N THR A 21 -9.58 28.59 -6.59
CA THR A 21 -9.96 27.59 -7.60
C THR A 21 -9.55 26.22 -7.11
N LYS A 22 -10.50 25.29 -7.07
CA LYS A 22 -10.26 23.91 -6.65
C LYS A 22 -9.28 23.30 -7.65
N ARG A 23 -8.13 22.82 -7.15
CA ARG A 23 -7.08 22.24 -8.00
C ARG A 23 -7.66 21.10 -8.85
N ASP A 24 -7.32 21.08 -10.13
CA ASP A 24 -7.67 19.98 -11.03
C ASP A 24 -7.13 18.66 -10.49
N THR A 25 -7.95 17.61 -10.60
CA THR A 25 -7.62 16.27 -10.12
C THR A 25 -7.61 15.27 -11.26
N CYS A 26 -6.62 14.37 -11.27
CA CYS A 26 -6.54 13.26 -12.22
C CYS A 26 -7.76 12.35 -12.12
N SER A 27 -8.37 11.98 -13.25
CA SER A 27 -9.52 11.08 -13.30
C SER A 27 -9.20 9.65 -12.82
N THR A 28 -7.95 9.20 -13.01
CA THR A 28 -7.46 7.88 -12.61
C THR A 28 -7.12 7.81 -11.12
N CYS A 29 -6.06 8.50 -10.68
CA CYS A 29 -5.61 8.42 -9.28
C CYS A 29 -6.32 9.38 -8.31
N ARG A 30 -7.16 10.29 -8.81
CA ARG A 30 -7.91 11.32 -8.04
C ARG A 30 -7.03 12.28 -7.23
N ARG A 31 -5.71 12.31 -7.49
CA ARG A 31 -4.77 13.26 -6.90
C ARG A 31 -4.79 14.58 -7.68
N PRO A 32 -4.44 15.71 -7.04
CA PRO A 32 -4.17 16.94 -7.78
C PRO A 32 -3.17 16.69 -8.91
N CYS A 33 -3.42 17.25 -10.10
CA CYS A 33 -2.62 16.99 -11.30
C CYS A 33 -1.11 17.21 -11.08
N SER A 34 -0.74 18.24 -10.30
CA SER A 34 0.65 18.53 -9.94
C SER A 34 1.35 17.46 -9.10
N THR A 35 0.61 16.52 -8.51
CA THR A 35 1.13 15.43 -7.65
C THR A 35 0.66 14.05 -8.12
N CYS A 36 0.19 13.97 -9.36
CA CYS A 36 -0.28 12.74 -9.99
C CYS A 36 0.90 11.79 -10.24
N TRP A 37 0.70 10.50 -10.00
CA TRP A 37 1.70 9.46 -10.29
C TRP A 37 1.37 8.65 -11.56
N CYS A 38 0.25 8.93 -12.25
CA CYS A 38 -0.21 8.13 -13.38
C CYS A 38 0.71 8.17 -14.60
N SER A 39 1.50 9.23 -14.78
CA SER A 39 2.52 9.30 -15.85
C SER A 39 3.67 8.32 -15.66
N PHE A 40 3.79 7.71 -14.48
CA PHE A 40 4.80 6.71 -14.13
C PHE A 40 4.22 5.29 -14.10
N LEU A 41 2.99 5.11 -14.58
CA LEU A 41 2.44 3.77 -14.79
C LEU A 41 3.10 3.12 -16.01
N PRO A 42 3.33 1.79 -15.98
CA PRO A 42 3.87 1.07 -17.12
C PRO A 42 2.95 1.21 -18.34
N THR A 43 3.55 1.53 -19.49
CA THR A 43 2.87 1.62 -20.79
C THR A 43 3.64 0.79 -21.81
N PRO A 44 3.11 -0.35 -22.30
CA PRO A 44 1.80 -0.93 -21.95
C PRO A 44 1.73 -1.41 -20.49
N CYS A 45 0.50 -1.58 -19.98
CA CYS A 45 0.28 -2.19 -18.66
C CYS A 45 0.94 -3.58 -18.60
N VAL A 46 1.39 -3.97 -17.42
CA VAL A 46 2.09 -5.25 -17.21
C VAL A 46 1.12 -6.42 -17.41
N ASP A 47 1.50 -7.34 -18.31
CA ASP A 47 0.84 -8.63 -18.51
C ASP A 47 1.57 -9.70 -17.71
N VAL A 48 0.83 -10.40 -16.85
CA VAL A 48 1.31 -11.49 -15.99
C VAL A 48 0.57 -12.79 -16.31
N GLY A 49 0.07 -12.93 -17.54
CA GLY A 49 -0.69 -14.08 -17.97
C GLY A 49 -2.00 -14.22 -17.20
N ASN A 50 -2.27 -15.43 -16.71
CA ASN A 50 -3.52 -15.75 -16.01
C ASN A 50 -3.48 -15.51 -14.49
N HIS A 51 -2.35 -15.03 -13.95
CA HIS A 51 -2.29 -14.69 -12.54
C HIS A 51 -3.16 -13.48 -12.23
N LYS A 52 -3.79 -13.49 -11.05
CA LYS A 52 -4.70 -12.43 -10.58
C LYS A 52 -4.40 -12.04 -9.15
N VAL A 53 -4.77 -10.81 -8.79
CA VAL A 53 -4.67 -10.28 -7.44
C VAL A 53 -6.03 -9.75 -6.99
N LEU A 54 -6.55 -10.30 -5.90
CA LEU A 54 -7.77 -9.83 -5.25
C LEU A 54 -7.40 -9.10 -3.95
N ILE A 55 -7.56 -7.78 -3.92
CA ILE A 55 -7.27 -6.95 -2.76
C ILE A 55 -8.55 -6.74 -1.95
N LEU A 56 -8.62 -7.36 -0.77
CA LEU A 56 -9.68 -7.16 0.21
C LEU A 56 -9.31 -5.97 1.11
N GLN A 57 -9.82 -4.79 0.76
CA GLN A 57 -9.42 -3.52 1.35
C GLN A 57 -10.34 -3.09 2.50
N HIS A 58 -9.76 -2.72 3.63
CA HIS A 58 -10.50 -2.11 4.73
C HIS A 58 -11.03 -0.72 4.32
N PRO A 59 -12.29 -0.33 4.64
CA PRO A 59 -12.85 0.96 4.21
C PRO A 59 -12.09 2.20 4.70
N GLY A 60 -11.33 2.07 5.78
CA GLY A 60 -10.45 3.13 6.28
C GLY A 60 -9.20 3.36 5.44
N GLU A 61 -8.76 2.36 4.67
CA GLU A 61 -7.58 2.46 3.79
C GLU A 61 -7.93 3.20 2.50
N GLY A 62 -9.07 2.88 1.87
CA GLY A 62 -9.52 3.51 0.63
C GLY A 62 -9.79 5.02 0.75
N LYS A 63 -9.90 5.56 1.97
CA LYS A 63 -10.03 7.00 2.25
C LYS A 63 -8.68 7.73 2.37
N LYS A 64 -7.56 7.01 2.41
CA LYS A 64 -6.23 7.61 2.57
C LYS A 64 -5.74 8.18 1.24
N ARG A 65 -5.16 9.38 1.30
CA ARG A 65 -4.59 10.09 0.13
C ARG A 65 -3.35 9.41 -0.43
N LEU A 66 -2.64 8.65 0.40
CA LEU A 66 -1.40 7.96 0.04
C LEU A 66 -1.59 6.43 -0.05
N GLN A 67 -2.79 5.97 -0.38
CA GLN A 67 -3.00 4.55 -0.66
C GLN A 67 -2.24 4.15 -1.94
N THR A 68 -1.69 2.94 -1.95
CA THR A 68 -0.87 2.44 -3.07
C THR A 68 -1.54 1.30 -3.83
N ALA A 69 -2.57 0.66 -3.28
CA ALA A 69 -3.32 -0.40 -3.96
C ALA A 69 -3.81 -0.02 -5.38
N PRO A 70 -4.32 1.21 -5.65
CA PRO A 70 -4.73 1.59 -7.01
C PRO A 70 -3.60 1.60 -8.04
N MET A 71 -2.34 1.75 -7.62
CA MET A 71 -1.19 1.67 -8.53
C MET A 71 -1.09 0.28 -9.15
N LEU A 72 -1.37 -0.77 -8.38
CA LEU A 72 -1.36 -2.16 -8.85
C LEU A 72 -2.50 -2.41 -9.85
N VAL A 73 -3.70 -1.89 -9.57
CA VAL A 73 -4.87 -1.99 -10.47
C VAL A 73 -4.61 -1.31 -11.80
N HIS A 74 -4.04 -0.11 -11.80
CA HIS A 74 -3.80 0.66 -13.02
C HIS A 74 -2.50 0.27 -13.75
N GLY A 75 -1.54 -0.34 -13.07
CA GLY A 75 -0.27 -0.78 -13.65
C GLY A 75 -0.32 -2.18 -14.28
N THR A 76 -1.35 -2.96 -13.98
CA THR A 76 -1.56 -4.29 -14.56
C THR A 76 -2.62 -4.28 -15.65
N LYS A 77 -2.61 -5.29 -16.51
CA LYS A 77 -3.66 -5.49 -17.53
C LYS A 77 -5.05 -5.51 -16.88
N ALA A 78 -6.05 -5.00 -17.59
CA ALA A 78 -7.41 -4.93 -17.10
C ALA A 78 -7.92 -6.32 -16.65
N GLY A 79 -8.46 -6.39 -15.43
CA GLY A 79 -8.95 -7.64 -14.83
C GLY A 79 -7.89 -8.54 -14.18
N THR A 80 -6.62 -8.12 -14.15
CA THR A 80 -5.56 -8.79 -13.38
C THR A 80 -5.68 -8.46 -11.89
N CYS A 81 -5.89 -7.19 -11.53
CA CYS A 81 -6.00 -6.76 -10.13
C CYS A 81 -7.36 -6.11 -9.85
N GLU A 82 -8.01 -6.54 -8.78
CA GLU A 82 -9.33 -6.05 -8.34
C GLU A 82 -9.29 -5.66 -6.86
N ILE A 83 -9.83 -4.49 -6.51
CA ILE A 83 -9.99 -4.04 -5.12
C ILE A 83 -11.46 -4.18 -4.72
N VAL A 84 -11.71 -4.91 -3.63
CA VAL A 84 -13.03 -5.03 -3.01
C VAL A 84 -12.97 -4.48 -1.60
N VAL A 85 -13.82 -3.49 -1.32
CA VAL A 85 -13.82 -2.77 -0.04
C VAL A 85 -14.80 -3.43 0.95
N GLY A 86 -14.31 -3.80 2.14
CA GLY A 86 -15.14 -4.45 3.15
C GLY A 86 -14.45 -4.63 4.51
N ARG A 87 -15.25 -4.78 5.57
CA ARG A 87 -14.77 -5.16 6.91
C ARG A 87 -14.90 -6.66 7.21
N ARG A 88 -15.69 -7.36 6.41
CA ARG A 88 -16.03 -8.78 6.51
C ARG A 88 -16.40 -9.27 5.12
N PHE A 89 -15.90 -10.43 4.76
CA PHE A 89 -16.19 -11.12 3.51
C PHE A 89 -16.81 -12.47 3.86
N THR A 90 -18.07 -12.68 3.44
CA THR A 90 -18.86 -13.85 3.82
C THR A 90 -18.39 -15.09 3.05
N ASN A 91 -18.81 -16.28 3.50
CA ASN A 91 -18.53 -17.52 2.77
C ASN A 91 -19.10 -17.48 1.36
N ALA A 92 -20.34 -16.97 1.19
CA ALA A 92 -20.95 -16.80 -0.12
C ALA A 92 -20.15 -15.85 -1.03
N PHE A 93 -19.59 -14.77 -0.48
CA PHE A 93 -18.74 -13.85 -1.25
C PHE A 93 -17.48 -14.57 -1.76
N VAL A 94 -16.75 -15.25 -0.88
CA VAL A 94 -15.50 -15.94 -1.26
C VAL A 94 -15.78 -17.08 -2.23
N ALA A 95 -16.82 -17.88 -1.98
CA ALA A 95 -17.26 -18.94 -2.89
C ALA A 95 -17.66 -18.39 -4.26
N GLY A 96 -18.33 -17.24 -4.33
CA GLY A 96 -18.66 -16.58 -5.58
C GLY A 96 -17.43 -16.18 -6.41
N TYR A 97 -16.36 -15.70 -5.76
CA TYR A 97 -15.10 -15.43 -6.47
C TYR A 97 -14.41 -16.71 -6.93
N MET A 98 -14.43 -17.77 -6.12
CA MET A 98 -13.86 -19.06 -6.50
C MET A 98 -14.59 -19.69 -7.68
N GLU A 99 -15.91 -19.55 -7.77
CA GLU A 99 -16.68 -20.00 -8.93
C GLU A 99 -16.43 -19.11 -10.15
N LYS A 100 -16.41 -17.78 -9.98
CA LYS A 100 -16.09 -16.82 -11.05
C LYS A 100 -14.72 -17.09 -11.69
N LEU A 101 -13.75 -17.53 -10.88
CA LEU A 101 -12.37 -17.80 -11.29
C LEU A 101 -12.05 -19.30 -11.21
N LYS A 102 -13.03 -20.15 -11.51
CA LYS A 102 -12.87 -21.60 -11.55
C LYS A 102 -11.67 -22.00 -12.41
N GLY A 103 -10.89 -22.96 -11.92
CA GLY A 103 -9.62 -23.36 -12.53
C GLY A 103 -8.41 -22.53 -12.07
N HIS A 104 -8.62 -21.48 -11.25
CA HIS A 104 -7.52 -20.82 -10.56
C HIS A 104 -7.30 -21.39 -9.16
N GLU A 105 -6.05 -21.49 -8.75
CA GLU A 105 -5.65 -21.78 -7.38
C GLU A 105 -5.68 -20.51 -6.54
N PHE A 106 -6.41 -20.52 -5.43
CA PHE A 106 -6.48 -19.39 -4.52
C PHE A 106 -5.42 -19.53 -3.44
N VAL A 107 -4.63 -18.47 -3.24
CA VAL A 107 -3.69 -18.36 -2.12
C VAL A 107 -3.89 -17.04 -1.40
N LEU A 108 -3.68 -17.02 -0.09
CA LEU A 108 -3.82 -15.84 0.76
C LEU A 108 -2.44 -15.34 1.15
N LEU A 109 -2.10 -14.10 0.81
CA LEU A 109 -0.93 -13.42 1.35
C LEU A 109 -1.18 -13.10 2.83
N TYR A 110 -0.65 -13.95 3.71
CA TYR A 110 -0.79 -13.79 5.14
C TYR A 110 0.38 -14.47 5.86
N PRO A 111 1.23 -13.72 6.57
CA PRO A 111 2.38 -14.31 7.25
C PRO A 111 1.92 -15.11 8.47
N CYS A 112 2.03 -16.43 8.38
CA CYS A 112 1.85 -17.39 9.46
C CYS A 112 2.89 -18.51 9.35
N GLU A 113 2.98 -19.36 10.37
CA GLU A 113 4.00 -20.40 10.48
C GLU A 113 3.88 -21.43 9.34
N ASP A 114 2.66 -21.78 8.97
CA ASP A 114 2.29 -22.69 7.87
C ASP A 114 2.33 -22.05 6.48
N ALA A 115 2.63 -20.74 6.37
CA ALA A 115 2.67 -20.06 5.08
C ALA A 115 3.88 -20.49 4.24
N LYS A 116 3.61 -20.94 3.01
CA LYS A 116 4.62 -21.30 2.01
C LYS A 116 5.23 -20.06 1.36
N SER A 117 6.45 -20.18 0.85
CA SER A 117 7.04 -19.12 0.02
C SER A 117 6.26 -18.96 -1.28
N ILE A 118 6.04 -17.72 -1.74
CA ILE A 118 5.37 -17.46 -3.03
C ILE A 118 6.18 -18.04 -4.20
N GLU A 119 7.50 -18.12 -4.05
CA GLU A 119 8.47 -18.68 -5.00
C GLU A 119 8.28 -20.20 -5.19
N ASN A 120 7.59 -20.87 -4.26
CA ASN A 120 7.30 -22.30 -4.31
C ASN A 120 5.94 -22.61 -4.94
N ILE A 121 5.19 -21.60 -5.42
CA ILE A 121 3.97 -21.81 -6.19
C ILE A 121 4.36 -22.21 -7.61
N ASP A 122 3.64 -23.20 -8.16
CA ASP A 122 3.86 -23.63 -9.54
C ASP A 122 3.52 -22.49 -10.50
N PRO A 123 4.49 -21.96 -11.27
CA PRO A 123 4.26 -20.88 -12.22
C PRO A 123 3.32 -21.27 -13.36
N SER A 124 3.12 -22.57 -13.61
CA SER A 124 2.21 -23.04 -14.66
C SER A 124 0.75 -22.99 -14.22
N SER A 125 0.48 -22.84 -12.90
CA SER A 125 -0.88 -22.72 -12.39
C SER A 125 -1.42 -21.31 -12.56
N SER A 126 -2.72 -21.19 -12.85
CA SER A 126 -3.39 -19.90 -12.83
C SER A 126 -3.71 -19.54 -11.38
N THR A 127 -3.00 -18.58 -10.80
CA THR A 127 -3.11 -18.29 -9.35
C THR A 127 -3.89 -17.01 -9.09
N VAL A 128 -4.81 -17.03 -8.12
CA VAL A 128 -5.42 -15.83 -7.54
C VAL A 128 -4.81 -15.58 -6.17
N VAL A 129 -4.10 -14.46 -6.03
CA VAL A 129 -3.52 -14.06 -4.76
C VAL A 129 -4.46 -13.08 -4.05
N VAL A 130 -5.00 -13.51 -2.92
CA VAL A 130 -5.82 -12.70 -2.04
C VAL A 130 -4.92 -11.89 -1.11
N MET A 131 -5.04 -10.58 -1.12
CA MET A 131 -4.28 -9.66 -0.27
C MET A 131 -5.23 -8.92 0.69
N LEU A 132 -4.81 -8.71 1.93
CA LEU A 132 -5.56 -7.92 2.91
C LEU A 132 -4.97 -6.52 3.02
N ASP A 133 -5.69 -5.51 2.56
CA ASP A 133 -5.19 -4.13 2.53
C ASP A 133 -5.75 -3.29 3.69
N GLY A 134 -4.84 -2.75 4.50
CA GLY A 134 -5.14 -1.96 5.67
C GLY A 134 -3.97 -1.94 6.65
N THR A 135 -4.12 -1.24 7.78
CA THR A 135 -3.17 -1.39 8.88
C THR A 135 -3.17 -2.84 9.39
N TRP A 136 -2.10 -3.29 10.04
CA TRP A 136 -2.03 -4.64 10.61
C TRP A 136 -3.24 -5.03 11.48
N SER A 137 -3.75 -4.10 12.29
CA SER A 137 -4.96 -4.34 13.07
C SER A 137 -6.23 -4.46 12.19
N GLN A 138 -6.30 -3.71 11.10
CA GLN A 138 -7.41 -3.76 10.15
C GLN A 138 -7.36 -5.05 9.33
N ALA A 139 -6.21 -5.42 8.77
CA ALA A 139 -6.02 -6.67 8.04
C ALA A 139 -6.33 -7.88 8.92
N ARG A 140 -5.82 -7.90 10.16
CA ARG A 140 -6.17 -8.96 11.14
C ARG A 140 -7.67 -8.99 11.45
N SER A 141 -8.32 -7.83 11.54
CA SER A 141 -9.77 -7.77 11.72
C SER A 141 -10.55 -8.26 10.51
N ILE A 142 -10.08 -8.04 9.28
CA ILE A 142 -10.70 -8.60 8.08
C ILE A 142 -10.58 -10.12 8.13
N TYR A 143 -9.38 -10.63 8.39
CA TYR A 143 -9.10 -12.06 8.49
C TYR A 143 -9.96 -12.75 9.54
N SER A 144 -9.98 -12.23 10.78
CA SER A 144 -10.74 -12.85 11.88
C SER A 144 -12.25 -12.82 11.67
N ARG A 145 -12.78 -11.83 10.94
CA ARG A 145 -14.21 -11.70 10.68
C ARG A 145 -14.68 -12.42 9.42
N SER A 146 -13.77 -13.01 8.65
CA SER A 146 -14.05 -13.64 7.35
C SER A 146 -13.57 -15.11 7.37
N PRO A 147 -14.30 -16.04 8.03
CA PRO A 147 -13.85 -17.42 8.22
C PRO A 147 -13.52 -18.19 6.92
N ALA A 148 -14.16 -17.85 5.80
CA ALA A 148 -13.84 -18.44 4.51
C ALA A 148 -12.37 -18.25 4.08
N LEU A 149 -11.68 -17.19 4.56
CA LEU A 149 -10.27 -16.98 4.29
C LEU A 149 -9.36 -17.97 5.02
N TRP A 150 -9.84 -18.61 6.09
CA TRP A 150 -9.03 -19.50 6.92
C TRP A 150 -8.72 -20.81 6.22
N ASN A 151 -9.52 -21.21 5.22
CA ASN A 151 -9.29 -22.44 4.46
C ASN A 151 -8.43 -22.20 3.21
N ILE A 152 -8.13 -20.94 2.86
CA ILE A 152 -7.26 -20.62 1.74
C ILE A 152 -5.81 -20.94 2.14
N PRO A 153 -5.03 -21.67 1.31
CA PRO A 153 -3.59 -21.86 1.53
C PRO A 153 -2.87 -20.52 1.68
N LYS A 154 -1.97 -20.41 2.67
CA LYS A 154 -1.26 -19.15 2.95
C LYS A 154 0.09 -19.13 2.27
N VAL A 155 0.44 -17.95 1.76
CA VAL A 155 1.74 -17.65 1.20
C VAL A 155 2.34 -16.43 1.88
N LYS A 156 3.68 -16.36 1.86
CA LYS A 156 4.47 -15.23 2.34
C LYS A 156 5.51 -14.85 1.30
N ILE A 157 5.89 -13.57 1.30
CA ILE A 157 6.98 -13.04 0.47
C ILE A 157 8.27 -13.15 1.29
N GLN A 158 9.32 -13.72 0.71
CA GLN A 158 10.67 -13.68 1.28
C GLN A 158 11.41 -12.45 0.73
N SER A 159 11.09 -11.28 1.26
CA SER A 159 11.77 -10.03 0.88
C SER A 159 12.87 -9.70 1.88
N SER A 160 14.11 -9.62 1.42
CA SER A 160 15.21 -8.94 2.13
C SER A 160 15.25 -7.42 1.82
N SER A 161 14.41 -6.96 0.90
CA SER A 161 14.38 -5.56 0.46
C SER A 161 13.65 -4.67 1.47
N ILE A 162 14.22 -3.49 1.70
CA ILE A 162 13.61 -2.42 2.49
C ILE A 162 12.58 -1.71 1.62
N SER A 163 11.39 -1.43 2.17
CA SER A 163 10.36 -0.69 1.45
C SER A 163 10.83 0.70 1.03
N GLU A 164 10.58 1.05 -0.23
CA GLU A 164 10.80 2.38 -0.79
C GLU A 164 9.74 3.40 -0.32
N TYR A 165 8.69 2.93 0.38
CA TYR A 165 7.62 3.78 0.89
C TYR A 165 7.98 4.51 2.19
N VAL A 166 9.07 5.28 2.14
CA VAL A 166 9.73 5.91 3.30
C VAL A 166 8.98 7.09 3.91
N ILE A 167 8.00 7.64 3.20
CA ILE A 167 7.14 8.75 3.70
C ILE A 167 6.03 8.27 4.64
N ARG A 168 6.08 7.01 5.05
CA ARG A 168 5.19 6.40 6.04
C ARG A 168 6.00 5.50 6.94
N THR A 169 5.78 5.61 8.25
CA THR A 169 6.42 4.70 9.21
C THR A 169 5.94 3.26 9.01
N GLN A 170 6.87 2.37 8.63
CA GLN A 170 6.64 0.93 8.59
C GLN A 170 6.87 0.29 9.97
N PRO A 171 6.28 -0.88 10.27
CA PRO A 171 6.60 -1.63 11.47
C PRO A 171 8.06 -2.06 11.55
N ALA A 172 8.58 -2.66 10.47
CA ALA A 172 9.95 -3.12 10.32
C ALA A 172 10.41 -3.00 8.87
N ASP A 173 11.71 -3.16 8.65
CA ASP A 173 12.33 -2.99 7.33
C ASP A 173 11.78 -3.97 6.28
N ALA A 174 11.45 -5.20 6.70
CA ALA A 174 10.86 -6.22 5.83
C ALA A 174 9.37 -5.99 5.50
N CYS A 175 8.72 -4.93 6.04
CA CYS A 175 7.32 -4.64 5.75
C CYS A 175 7.19 -3.80 4.48
N LEU A 176 6.52 -4.36 3.47
CA LEU A 176 6.24 -3.71 2.19
C LEU A 176 4.90 -2.96 2.20
N SER A 177 4.78 -1.94 1.35
CA SER A 177 3.49 -1.35 1.00
C SER A 177 2.65 -2.30 0.13
N THR A 178 1.37 -2.01 -0.05
CA THR A 178 0.45 -2.85 -0.82
C THR A 178 0.89 -3.02 -2.28
N VAL A 179 1.35 -1.96 -2.94
CA VAL A 179 1.86 -2.05 -4.32
C VAL A 179 3.16 -2.85 -4.39
N GLU A 180 4.09 -2.67 -3.44
CA GLU A 180 5.34 -3.42 -3.42
C GLU A 180 5.11 -4.91 -3.16
N ALA A 181 4.22 -5.25 -2.21
CA ALA A 181 3.85 -6.63 -1.94
C ALA A 181 3.19 -7.29 -3.16
N GLY A 182 2.25 -6.59 -3.80
CA GLY A 182 1.59 -7.08 -5.02
C GLY A 182 2.55 -7.23 -6.19
N ALA A 183 3.47 -6.27 -6.37
CA ALA A 183 4.50 -6.31 -7.40
C ALA A 183 5.47 -7.48 -7.19
N ALA A 184 5.91 -7.72 -5.94
CA ALA A 184 6.78 -8.85 -5.60
C ALA A 184 6.12 -10.19 -5.90
N ILE A 185 4.85 -10.35 -5.53
CA ILE A 185 4.05 -11.55 -5.82
C ILE A 185 3.93 -11.78 -7.32
N LEU A 186 3.51 -10.76 -8.07
CA LEU A 186 3.31 -10.88 -9.50
C LEU A 186 4.63 -11.14 -10.24
N SER A 187 5.73 -10.54 -9.78
CA SER A 187 7.06 -10.77 -10.33
C SER A 187 7.53 -12.21 -10.09
N ALA A 188 7.28 -12.75 -8.90
CA ALA A 188 7.60 -14.14 -8.57
C ALA A 188 6.78 -15.13 -9.42
N LEU A 189 5.46 -14.93 -9.51
CA LEU A 189 4.57 -15.81 -10.29
C LEU A 189 4.90 -15.77 -11.79
N ALA A 190 5.10 -14.58 -12.35
CA ALA A 190 5.47 -14.41 -13.76
C ALA A 190 6.94 -14.77 -14.06
N LYS A 191 7.74 -15.11 -13.05
CA LYS A 191 9.20 -15.35 -13.15
C LYS A 191 9.93 -14.24 -13.92
N ASN A 192 9.53 -12.99 -13.68
CA ASN A 192 10.04 -11.83 -14.39
C ASN A 192 10.28 -10.69 -13.41
N THR A 193 11.55 -10.41 -13.13
CA THR A 193 11.98 -9.36 -12.20
C THR A 193 11.62 -7.96 -12.66
N VAL A 194 11.47 -7.72 -13.98
CA VAL A 194 11.07 -6.42 -14.55
C VAL A 194 9.66 -6.00 -14.09
N VAL A 195 8.79 -6.98 -13.81
CA VAL A 195 7.42 -6.76 -13.31
C VAL A 195 7.45 -5.96 -12.01
N TYR A 196 8.39 -6.24 -11.12
CA TYR A 196 8.49 -5.54 -9.84
C TYR A 196 8.76 -4.04 -10.07
N ASP A 197 9.83 -3.73 -10.80
CA ASP A 197 10.25 -2.35 -11.04
C ASP A 197 9.20 -1.53 -11.80
N ALA A 198 8.57 -2.15 -12.80
CA ALA A 198 7.51 -1.51 -13.58
C ALA A 198 6.30 -1.12 -12.70
N LEU A 199 5.87 -2.00 -11.80
CA LEU A 199 4.71 -1.76 -10.92
C LEU A 199 5.02 -0.83 -9.74
N VAL A 200 6.28 -0.74 -9.31
CA VAL A 200 6.72 0.11 -8.19
C VAL A 200 7.09 1.53 -8.65
N GLN A 201 7.30 1.78 -9.94
CA GLN A 201 7.63 3.10 -10.48
C GLN A 201 6.66 4.24 -10.04
N PRO A 202 5.32 4.06 -10.00
CA PRO A 202 4.41 5.07 -9.48
C PRO A 202 4.60 5.38 -7.99
N LEU A 203 5.00 4.40 -7.18
CA LEU A 203 5.32 4.60 -5.76
C LEU A 203 6.56 5.48 -5.62
N ARG A 204 7.61 5.20 -6.39
CA ARG A 204 8.84 6.01 -6.41
C ARG A 204 8.51 7.47 -6.76
N ALA A 205 7.66 7.69 -7.75
CA ALA A 205 7.19 9.03 -8.12
C ALA A 205 6.40 9.71 -7.00
N LEU A 206 5.48 8.97 -6.35
CA LEU A 206 4.74 9.46 -5.18
C LEU A 206 5.69 9.90 -4.06
N VAL A 207 6.67 9.07 -3.72
CA VAL A 207 7.65 9.34 -2.66
C VAL A 207 8.48 10.57 -3.00
N ARG A 208 9.07 10.64 -4.20
CA ARG A 208 9.84 11.80 -4.67
C ARG A 208 9.03 13.09 -4.59
N CYS A 209 7.80 13.06 -5.09
CA CYS A 209 6.89 14.20 -5.04
C CYS A 209 6.58 14.64 -3.60
N GLN A 210 6.36 13.71 -2.67
CA GLN A 210 6.08 14.07 -1.29
C GLN A 210 7.31 14.66 -0.59
N LEU A 211 8.50 14.08 -0.81
CA LEU A 211 9.76 14.61 -0.27
C LEU A 211 10.05 16.03 -0.80
N SER A 212 9.82 16.27 -2.10
CA SER A 212 9.99 17.62 -2.69
C SER A 212 9.01 18.66 -2.14
N HIS A 213 7.93 18.23 -1.48
CA HIS A 213 6.93 19.09 -0.84
C HIS A 213 7.02 19.04 0.70
N GLY A 214 8.18 18.64 1.24
CA GLY A 214 8.47 18.73 2.67
C GLY A 214 8.06 17.50 3.50
N ALA A 215 7.69 16.38 2.87
CA ALA A 215 7.59 15.12 3.62
C ALA A 215 8.98 14.68 4.09
N VAL A 216 9.02 13.97 5.22
CA VAL A 216 10.26 13.45 5.81
C VAL A 216 10.36 11.94 5.65
N ILE A 217 11.59 11.44 5.60
CA ILE A 217 11.87 10.00 5.67
C ILE A 217 11.58 9.54 7.10
N HIS A 218 10.89 8.41 7.23
CA HIS A 218 10.56 7.81 8.51
C HIS A 218 11.30 6.49 8.71
N ASP A 219 12.06 6.38 9.80
CA ASP A 219 12.57 5.08 10.22
C ASP A 219 11.44 4.16 10.67
N THR A 220 11.70 2.86 10.54
CA THR A 220 10.78 1.82 10.96
C THR A 220 10.65 1.80 12.48
N ASN A 221 9.52 1.32 12.99
CA ASN A 221 9.35 1.21 14.44
C ASN A 221 10.41 0.28 15.06
N GLU A 222 10.87 -0.73 14.30
CA GLU A 222 11.97 -1.61 14.67
C GLU A 222 13.30 -0.88 14.82
N LYS A 223 13.75 -0.11 13.81
CA LYS A 223 14.99 0.69 13.89
C LYS A 223 15.00 1.65 15.06
N LYS A 224 13.91 2.41 15.22
CA LYS A 224 13.71 3.33 16.36
C LYS A 224 13.80 2.64 17.71
N ILE A 225 13.58 1.33 17.78
CA ILE A 225 13.75 0.53 19.00
C ILE A 225 15.18 0.03 19.15
N LEU A 226 15.80 -0.45 18.07
CA LEU A 226 17.17 -0.94 18.10
C LEU A 226 18.15 0.16 18.53
N GLU A 227 17.86 1.41 18.17
CA GLU A 227 18.63 2.59 18.58
C GLU A 227 18.40 3.05 20.03
N LEU A 228 17.38 2.53 20.72
CA LEU A 228 17.16 2.89 22.13
C LEU A 228 18.25 2.29 23.03
N PRO A 229 18.62 2.95 24.15
CA PRO A 229 19.54 2.40 25.13
C PRO A 229 19.12 0.98 25.56
N ILE A 230 20.09 0.08 25.74
CA ILE A 230 19.87 -1.36 25.95
C ILE A 230 18.90 -1.63 27.12
N ASN A 231 18.99 -0.84 28.19
CA ASN A 231 18.17 -0.98 29.39
C ASN A 231 16.85 -0.19 29.37
N SER A 232 16.54 0.50 28.28
CA SER A 232 15.29 1.26 28.20
C SER A 232 14.10 0.33 27.91
N PRO A 233 13.00 0.45 28.68
CA PRO A 233 11.80 -0.33 28.43
C PRO A 233 11.13 0.12 27.13
N LEU A 234 10.81 -0.82 26.24
CA LEU A 234 10.08 -0.52 25.03
C LEU A 234 8.69 0.06 25.36
N PRO A 235 8.27 1.17 24.73
CA PRO A 235 6.93 1.69 24.89
C PRO A 235 5.89 0.60 24.58
N LYS A 236 4.92 0.39 25.49
CA LYS A 236 3.91 -0.69 25.38
C LYS A 236 3.23 -0.74 24.00
N ARG A 237 2.88 0.43 23.44
CA ARG A 237 2.23 0.55 22.12
C ARG A 237 3.12 0.03 20.99
N THR A 238 4.43 0.27 21.05
CA THR A 238 5.37 -0.14 20.00
C THR A 238 5.64 -1.64 20.06
N ARG A 239 5.83 -2.21 21.26
CA ARG A 239 5.94 -3.66 21.46
C ARG A 239 4.71 -4.41 20.93
N GLN A 240 3.51 -3.87 21.18
CA GLN A 240 2.27 -4.45 20.65
C GLN A 240 2.17 -4.36 19.12
N LYS A 241 2.64 -3.27 18.49
CA LYS A 241 2.67 -3.15 17.03
C LYS A 241 3.57 -4.20 16.39
N LEU A 242 4.78 -4.41 16.92
CA LEU A 242 5.73 -5.38 16.36
C LEU A 242 5.25 -6.82 16.52
N LYS A 243 4.74 -7.18 17.72
CA LYS A 243 4.07 -8.48 17.91
C LYS A 243 2.89 -8.68 16.96
N LYS A 244 2.11 -7.63 16.64
CA LYS A 244 1.00 -7.71 15.69
C LYS A 244 1.45 -7.98 14.24
N CYS A 245 2.68 -7.66 13.91
CA CYS A 245 3.29 -7.92 12.59
C CYS A 245 4.04 -9.26 12.56
N GLY A 246 3.99 -10.06 13.63
CA GLY A 246 4.75 -11.33 13.73
C GLY A 246 6.24 -11.14 14.04
N LEU A 247 6.66 -9.93 14.43
CA LEU A 247 8.06 -9.60 14.67
C LEU A 247 8.41 -9.69 16.16
N ASN A 248 9.47 -10.44 16.49
CA ASN A 248 10.00 -10.55 17.85
C ASN A 248 11.28 -9.71 18.00
N VAL A 249 11.12 -8.52 18.58
CA VAL A 249 12.19 -7.52 18.77
C VAL A 249 13.24 -7.96 19.78
N ASN A 250 12.86 -8.78 20.76
CA ASN A 250 13.81 -9.27 21.77
C ASN A 250 14.82 -10.24 21.13
N ASN A 251 14.37 -11.10 20.22
CA ASN A 251 15.26 -11.99 19.47
C ASN A 251 16.22 -11.18 18.61
N ARG A 252 15.73 -10.16 17.88
CA ARG A 252 16.58 -9.31 17.03
C ARG A 252 17.58 -8.44 17.79
N ARG A 253 17.22 -7.93 18.99
CA ARG A 253 18.18 -7.26 19.89
C ARG A 253 19.27 -8.23 20.33
N ASN A 254 18.92 -9.47 20.67
CA ASN A 254 19.89 -10.49 21.07
C ASN A 254 20.78 -10.94 19.90
N GLU A 255 20.23 -11.04 18.68
CA GLU A 255 21.00 -11.33 17.45
C GLU A 255 21.98 -10.19 17.13
N ALA A 256 21.57 -8.93 17.25
CA ALA A 256 22.46 -7.77 17.09
C ALA A 256 23.56 -7.70 18.17
N LEU A 257 23.28 -8.19 19.39
CA LEU A 257 24.28 -8.32 20.46
C LEU A 257 25.28 -9.45 20.22
N GLN A 258 24.95 -10.46 19.40
CA GLN A 258 25.87 -11.55 19.02
C GLN A 258 26.79 -11.19 17.85
N GLN A 259 26.60 -10.00 17.25
CA GLN A 259 27.41 -9.47 16.14
C GLN A 259 28.38 -8.35 16.56
N LEU A 260 28.44 -8.04 17.87
CA LEU A 260 29.43 -7.17 18.52
C LEU A 260 30.40 -8.01 19.36
#